data_AF-A0A9D4C8W7-F1
#
_entry.id   AF-A0A9D4C8W7-F1
#
_cell.length_a   1.000
_cell.length_b   1.000
_cell.length_c   1.000
_cell.angle_alpha   90.00
_cell.angle_beta   90.00
_cell.angle_gamma   90.00
#
_symmetry.space_group_name_H-M   'P 1'
#
loop_
_entity.id
_entity.type
_entity.pdbx_description
1 polymer ?
#
loop_
_entity_poly.entity_id
_entity_poly.type
_entity_poly.pdbx_seq_one_letter_code
_entity_poly.pdbx_strand_id
1 'polypeptide(L)' 'MRIYKHLISVHIGVDEPRRKDRLGNPLPSARLISNVVHSVDGLSPRDKDFTSMVMQWGQFIDHEFVSTPVLKGGLTRYRI' A
#
# COMPACT_ATOMS: atom_id res chain seq x y z
N MET A 1 -4.86 -22.01 -4.63
CA MET A 1 -6.08 -21.34 -4.13
C MET A 1 -5.91 -19.83 -4.28
N ARG A 2 -6.77 -19.16 -5.06
CA ARG A 2 -6.74 -17.70 -5.25
C ARG A 2 -7.73 -17.06 -4.28
N ILE A 3 -7.26 -16.15 -3.43
CA ILE A 3 -8.04 -15.51 -2.36
C ILE A 3 -8.63 -14.16 -2.77
N TYR A 4 -8.09 -13.53 -3.83
CA TYR A 4 -8.62 -12.29 -4.42
C TYR A 4 -8.77 -12.42 -5.94
N LYS A 5 -9.77 -11.73 -6.49
CA LYS A 5 -9.98 -11.69 -7.95
C LYS A 5 -9.03 -10.66 -8.57
N HIS A 6 -8.11 -11.12 -9.42
CA HIS A 6 -7.28 -10.23 -10.23
C HIS A 6 -8.10 -9.70 -11.42
N LEU A 7 -8.32 -8.38 -11.46
CA LEU A 7 -9.01 -7.71 -12.58
C LEU A 7 -8.07 -7.38 -13.75
N ILE A 8 -6.76 -7.36 -13.50
CA ILE A 8 -5.71 -7.11 -14.48
C ILE A 8 -4.58 -8.15 -14.32
N SER A 9 -3.93 -8.50 -15.43
CA SER A 9 -2.76 -9.38 -15.42
C SER A 9 -1.51 -8.58 -15.07
N VAL A 10 -0.73 -9.10 -14.13
CA VAL A 10 0.56 -8.54 -13.75
C VAL A 10 1.63 -9.03 -14.73
N HIS A 11 2.45 -8.11 -15.27
CA HIS A 11 3.49 -8.40 -16.28
C HIS A 11 4.88 -8.71 -15.66
N ILE A 12 4.96 -8.90 -14.34
CA ILE A 12 6.21 -9.29 -13.65
C ILE A 12 6.11 -10.75 -13.21
N GLY A 13 7.26 -11.33 -12.83
CA GLY A 13 7.37 -12.70 -12.35
C GLY A 13 6.36 -13.03 -11.24
N VAL A 14 6.05 -14.32 -11.12
CA VAL A 14 5.09 -14.83 -10.12
C VAL A 14 5.67 -14.60 -8.72
N ASP A 15 4.86 -14.04 -7.82
CA ASP A 15 5.13 -13.83 -6.39
C ASP A 15 6.24 -12.82 -6.00
N GLU A 16 6.70 -11.98 -6.93
CA GLU A 16 7.64 -10.89 -6.61
C GLU A 16 7.00 -9.50 -6.77
N PRO A 17 7.19 -8.58 -5.81
CA PRO A 17 6.82 -7.18 -5.99
C PRO A 17 7.58 -6.54 -7.15
N ARG A 18 6.99 -5.55 -7.81
CA ARG A 18 7.65 -4.81 -8.90
C ARG A 18 8.87 -4.06 -8.37
N ARG A 19 10.03 -4.22 -9.03
CA ARG A 19 11.30 -3.56 -8.65
C ARG A 19 11.85 -2.58 -9.69
N LYS A 20 11.36 -2.64 -10.93
CA LYS A 20 11.83 -1.83 -12.05
C LYS A 20 10.70 -1.03 -12.70
N ASP A 21 11.05 0.10 -13.31
CA ASP A 21 10.16 0.85 -14.19
C ASP A 21 10.05 0.22 -15.59
N ARG A 22 9.29 0.86 -16.50
CA ARG A 22 9.12 0.39 -17.88
C ARG A 22 10.41 0.46 -18.72
N LEU A 23 11.36 1.30 -18.32
CA LEU A 23 12.65 1.51 -19.00
C LEU A 23 13.76 0.62 -18.40
N GLY A 24 13.47 -0.12 -17.33
CA GLY A 24 14.39 -1.03 -16.64
C GLY A 24 15.14 -0.42 -15.46
N ASN A 25 14.88 0.84 -15.10
CA ASN A 25 15.53 1.51 -13.96
C ASN A 25 14.94 1.00 -12.63
N PRO A 26 15.73 0.98 -11.54
CA PRO A 26 15.22 0.62 -10.21
C PRO A 26 14.17 1.62 -9.72
N LEU A 27 13.12 1.11 -9.08
CA LEU A 27 12.11 1.97 -8.44
C LEU A 27 12.68 2.66 -7.20
N PRO A 28 12.33 3.94 -6.97
CA PRO A 28 12.69 4.64 -5.74
C PRO A 28 12.01 4.00 -4.53
N SER A 29 12.60 4.22 -3.35
CA SER A 29 11.98 3.73 -2.11
C SER A 29 10.63 4.40 -1.88
N ALA A 30 9.68 3.65 -1.31
CA ALA A 30 8.37 4.19 -0.96
C ALA A 30 8.49 5.40 -0.01
N ARG A 31 9.50 5.41 0.87
CA ARG A 31 9.77 6.51 1.79
C ARG A 31 10.23 7.79 1.07
N LEU A 32 11.08 7.66 0.05
CA LEU A 32 11.49 8.80 -0.77
C LEU A 32 10.27 9.44 -1.45
N ILE A 33 9.41 8.62 -2.07
CA ILE A 33 8.18 9.12 -2.70
C ILE A 33 7.24 9.78 -1.68
N SER A 34 7.06 9.17 -0.51
CA SER A 34 6.27 9.76 0.58
C SER A 34 6.80 11.14 0.97
N ASN A 35 8.12 11.30 1.10
CA ASN A 35 8.71 12.59 1.47
C ASN A 35 8.62 13.64 0.37
N VAL A 36 8.76 13.25 -0.90
CA VAL A 36 8.83 14.22 -2.02
C VAL A 36 7.44 14.61 -2.52
N VAL A 37 6.49 13.66 -2.52
CA VAL A 37 5.16 13.87 -3.12
C VAL A 37 4.10 14.22 -2.07
N HIS A 38 4.20 13.66 -0.87
CA HIS A 38 3.22 13.87 0.20
C HIS A 38 3.75 14.81 1.28
N SER A 39 4.80 15.59 0.99
CA SER A 39 5.21 16.70 1.85
C SER A 39 4.08 17.71 1.94
N VAL A 40 3.66 18.04 3.16
CA VAL A 40 2.69 19.09 3.42
C VAL A 40 3.43 20.34 3.88
N ASP A 41 3.12 21.48 3.28
CA ASP A 41 3.76 22.78 3.57
C ASP A 41 3.22 23.43 4.86
N GLY A 42 2.92 22.61 5.88
CA GLY A 42 2.54 23.06 7.21
C GLY A 42 1.03 23.25 7.47
N LEU A 43 0.17 23.18 6.45
CA LEU A 43 -1.29 23.24 6.62
C LEU A 43 -1.97 22.03 5.97
N SER A 44 -2.63 21.21 6.79
CA SER A 44 -3.58 20.21 6.30
C SER A 44 -4.89 20.93 5.97
N PRO A 45 -5.31 21.00 4.69
CA PRO A 45 -6.55 21.66 4.34
C PRO A 45 -7.73 20.92 4.94
N ARG A 46 -8.56 21.63 5.70
CA ARG A 46 -9.82 21.09 6.22
C ARG A 46 -10.89 21.19 5.14
N ASP A 47 -11.55 20.07 4.89
CA ASP A 47 -12.73 20.02 4.02
C ASP A 47 -13.87 20.85 4.63
N LYS A 48 -14.55 21.65 3.79
CA LYS A 48 -15.63 22.56 4.21
C LYS A 48 -17.01 21.91 4.12
N ASP A 49 -17.13 20.87 3.31
CA ASP A 49 -18.39 20.26 2.92
C ASP A 49 -18.62 18.93 3.65
N PHE A 50 -17.55 18.30 4.12
CA PHE A 50 -17.60 17.01 4.79
C PHE A 50 -17.08 17.04 6.22
N THR A 51 -17.74 16.26 7.07
CA THR A 51 -17.26 15.97 8.43
C THR A 51 -16.25 14.84 8.40
N SER A 52 -15.41 14.74 9.44
CA SER A 52 -14.50 13.61 9.62
C SER A 52 -15.21 12.24 9.68
N MET A 53 -16.53 12.22 9.93
CA MET A 53 -17.31 10.99 9.95
C MET A 53 -17.35 10.31 8.58
N VAL A 54 -17.21 11.05 7.48
CA VAL A 54 -17.11 10.48 6.12
C VAL A 54 -15.87 9.59 6.00
N MET A 55 -14.72 10.05 6.50
CA MET A 55 -13.49 9.25 6.55
C MET A 55 -13.67 8.03 7.45
N GLN A 56 -14.27 8.22 8.64
CA GLN A 56 -14.46 7.13 9.60
C GLN A 56 -15.38 6.02 9.08
N TRP A 57 -16.44 6.38 8.37
CA TRP A 57 -17.36 5.42 7.77
C TRP A 57 -16.71 4.65 6.61
N GLY A 58 -15.84 5.30 5.83
CA GLY A 58 -15.07 4.62 4.79
C GLY A 58 -14.19 3.49 5.34
N GLN A 59 -13.50 3.72 6.46
CA GLN A 59 -12.72 2.68 7.16
C GLN A 59 -13.59 1.56 7.70
N PHE A 60 -14.76 1.88 8.25
CA PHE A 60 -15.70 0.87 8.73
C PHE A 60 -16.13 -0.08 7.61
N ILE A 61 -16.51 0.47 6.44
CA ILE A 61 -16.90 -0.32 5.28
C ILE A 61 -15.71 -1.14 4.74
N ASP A 62 -14.53 -0.54 4.56
CA ASP A 62 -13.34 -1.27 4.06
C ASP A 62 -13.05 -2.51 4.91
N HIS A 63 -13.12 -2.36 6.23
CA HIS A 63 -12.89 -3.44 7.19
C HIS A 63 -14.02 -4.48 7.27
N GLU A 64 -15.24 -4.19 6.79
CA GLU A 64 -16.31 -5.18 6.70
C GLU A 64 -16.10 -6.13 5.51
N PHE A 65 -15.58 -5.61 4.40
CA PHE A 65 -15.47 -6.38 3.15
C PHE A 65 -14.11 -7.05 2.95
N VAL A 66 -13.02 -6.45 3.40
CA VAL A 66 -11.66 -6.89 3.04
C VAL A 66 -10.73 -6.91 4.24
N SER A 67 -9.96 -7.99 4.36
CA SER A 67 -8.81 -8.08 5.24
C SER A 67 -7.71 -8.87 4.54
N THR A 68 -6.47 -8.36 4.59
CA THR A 68 -5.29 -9.04 4.03
C THR A 68 -4.39 -9.51 5.17
N PRO A 69 -4.35 -10.82 5.47
CA PRO A 69 -3.51 -11.32 6.55
C PRO A 69 -2.02 -11.19 6.18
N VAL A 70 -1.21 -10.79 7.15
CA VAL A 70 0.25 -10.70 7.01
C VAL A 70 0.89 -11.80 7.87
N LEU A 71 1.87 -12.51 7.33
CA LEU A 71 2.63 -13.51 8.08
C LEU A 71 3.41 -12.84 9.21
N LYS A 72 3.13 -13.23 10.46
CA LYS A 72 3.89 -12.78 11.63
C LYS A 72 5.11 -13.67 11.84
N GLY A 73 6.31 -13.13 11.65
CA GLY A 73 7.58 -13.78 12.05
C GLY A 73 8.26 -14.66 10.98
N GLY A 74 8.71 -14.05 9.88
CA GLY A 74 9.63 -14.72 8.96
C GLY A 74 10.97 -15.03 9.65
N LEU A 75 11.18 -16.31 10.01
CA LEU A 75 12.43 -16.98 10.38
C LEU A 75 13.61 -16.05 10.74
N THR A 76 13.73 -15.69 12.02
CA THR A 76 15.05 -15.39 12.61
C THR A 76 15.84 -16.71 12.60
N ARG A 77 16.64 -16.95 11.56
CA ARG A 77 17.52 -18.14 11.49
C ARG A 77 18.56 -18.08 12.60
N TYR A 78 18.70 -19.22 13.28
CA TYR A 78 19.74 -19.57 14.22
C TYR A 78 21.14 -19.16 13.73
N ARG A 79 21.88 -18.47 14.60
CA ARG A 79 23.34 -18.30 14.49
C ARG A 79 23.98 -19.53 15.15
N ILE A 80 24.79 -20.24 14.38
CA ILE A 80 25.78 -21.20 14.90
C ILE A 80 26.87 -20.43 15.64
#